data_AF-A0A2P7PZ17-F1
#
_entry.id   AF-A0A2P7PZ17-F1
#
_cell.length_a   1.000
_cell.length_b   1.000
_cell.length_c   1.000
_cell.angle_alpha   90.00
_cell.angle_beta   90.00
_cell.angle_gamma   90.00
#
_symmetry.space_group_name_H-M   'P 1'
#
loop_
_entity.id
_entity.type
_entity.pdbx_description
1 polymer ?
#
loop_
_entity_poly.entity_id
_entity_poly.type
_entity_poly.pdbx_seq_one_letter_code
_entity_poly.pdbx_strand_id
1 'polypeptide(L)'
;MENRIEVNEFNLSGYQIGSFMFVYRLIEETEEKEIELDVYKVSGPVVLYIKTYKAPFIPEATPVDMCEALYEEFFAKEEDSSEE
;
A
#
# COMPACT_ATOMS: atom_id res chain seq x y z
N MET A 1 29.64 -18.48 13.49
CA MET A 1 28.43 -18.79 12.71
C MET A 1 28.19 -17.61 11.79
N GLU A 2 28.35 -17.80 10.48
CA GLU A 2 28.08 -16.75 9.49
C GLU A 2 26.58 -16.68 9.26
N ASN A 3 25.97 -15.55 9.60
CA ASN A 3 24.59 -15.27 9.22
C ASN A 3 24.56 -15.00 7.71
N ARG A 4 24.12 -15.98 6.92
CA ARG A 4 23.81 -15.78 5.51
C ARG A 4 22.50 -14.99 5.41
N ILE A 5 22.57 -13.79 4.84
CA ILE A 5 21.40 -13.03 4.43
C ILE A 5 21.06 -13.51 3.01
N GLU A 6 19.93 -14.17 2.86
CA GLU A 6 19.41 -14.60 1.57
C GLU A 6 18.55 -13.44 1.01
N VAL A 7 19.05 -12.80 -0.05
CA VAL A 7 18.36 -11.68 -0.70
C VAL A 7 17.56 -12.26 -1.86
N ASN A 8 16.23 -12.18 -1.77
CA ASN A 8 15.32 -12.59 -2.85
C ASN A 8 14.91 -11.36 -3.65
N GLU A 9 14.81 -11.51 -4.98
CA GLU A 9 14.20 -10.49 -5.82
C GLU A 9 12.72 -10.32 -5.46
N PHE A 10 12.31 -9.07 -5.23
CA PHE A 10 10.94 -8.74 -4.84
C PHE A 10 10.30 -7.95 -5.98
N ASN A 11 9.32 -8.54 -6.67
CA ASN A 11 8.57 -7.87 -7.73
C ASN A 11 7.23 -7.40 -7.14
N LEU A 12 7.13 -6.09 -6.90
CA LEU A 12 5.90 -5.45 -6.44
C LEU A 12 5.32 -4.62 -7.58
N SER A 13 4.14 -5.00 -8.04
CA SER A 13 3.31 -4.20 -8.93
C SER A 13 2.22 -3.50 -8.13
N GLY A 14 2.18 -2.17 -8.16
CA GLY A 14 1.21 -1.37 -7.42
C GLY A 14 1.04 0.03 -7.98
N TYR A 15 0.12 0.80 -7.38
CA TYR A 15 -0.07 2.22 -7.65
C TYR A 15 0.81 3.04 -6.71
N GLN A 16 1.56 4.02 -7.22
CA GLN A 16 2.48 4.82 -6.41
C GLN A 16 1.99 6.28 -6.35
N ILE A 17 1.89 6.83 -5.13
CA ILE A 17 1.58 8.23 -4.87
C ILE A 17 2.67 8.77 -3.92
N GLY A 18 3.42 9.77 -4.37
CA GLY A 18 4.56 10.31 -3.61
C GLY A 18 5.57 9.23 -3.24
N SER A 19 5.88 9.14 -1.95
CA SER A 19 6.80 8.13 -1.37
C SER A 19 6.11 6.81 -0.99
N PHE A 20 4.83 6.61 -1.34
CA PHE A 20 4.06 5.44 -0.95
C PHE A 20 3.60 4.61 -2.15
N MET A 21 3.68 3.29 -2.02
CA MET A 21 3.20 2.32 -3.00
C MET A 21 2.07 1.49 -2.40
N PHE A 22 1.00 1.34 -3.15
CA PHE A 22 -0.25 0.68 -2.77
C PHE A 22 -0.47 -0.53 -3.67
N VAL A 23 -0.60 -1.71 -3.08
CA VAL A 23 -0.89 -2.95 -3.79
C VAL A 23 -2.30 -3.38 -3.46
N TYR A 24 -3.19 -3.25 -4.45
CA TYR A 24 -4.60 -3.62 -4.35
C TYR A 24 -4.80 -5.12 -4.61
N ARG A 25 -5.60 -5.78 -3.77
CA ARG A 25 -6.08 -7.13 -3.98
C ARG A 25 -7.57 -7.22 -3.70
N LEU A 26 -8.31 -7.85 -4.60
CA LEU A 26 -9.69 -8.26 -4.35
C LEU A 26 -9.66 -9.66 -3.71
N ILE A 27 -10.33 -9.82 -2.59
CA ILE A 27 -10.48 -11.09 -1.88
C ILE A 27 -11.91 -11.58 -2.10
N GLU A 28 -12.05 -12.73 -2.75
CA GLU A 28 -13.34 -13.37 -3.07
C GLU A 28 -13.60 -14.63 -2.23
N GLU A 29 -12.92 -14.78 -1.09
CA GLU A 29 -12.97 -16.01 -0.27
C GLU A 29 -14.22 -16.14 0.62
N THR A 30 -15.07 -15.11 0.70
CA THR A 30 -16.29 -15.10 1.53
C THR A 30 -17.54 -14.76 0.69
N GLU A 31 -18.73 -14.80 1.30
CA GLU A 31 -19.97 -14.34 0.65
C GLU A 31 -19.93 -12.83 0.32
N GLU A 32 -19.01 -12.08 0.94
CA GLU A 32 -18.84 -10.64 0.76
C GLU A 32 -17.49 -10.34 0.08
N LYS A 33 -17.50 -9.53 -0.98
CA LYS A 33 -16.24 -9.11 -1.62
C LYS A 33 -15.50 -8.14 -0.72
N GLU A 34 -14.26 -8.47 -0.37
CA GLU A 34 -13.37 -7.61 0.40
C GLU A 34 -12.21 -7.12 -0.46
N ILE A 35 -11.64 -6.00 -0.06
CA ILE A 35 -10.46 -5.40 -0.67
C ILE A 35 -9.36 -5.34 0.38
N GLU A 36 -8.16 -5.76 -0.02
CA GLU A 36 -6.93 -5.52 0.71
C GLU A 36 -6.05 -4.51 -0.03
N LEU A 37 -5.47 -3.57 0.72
CA LEU A 37 -4.50 -2.61 0.25
C LEU A 37 -3.24 -2.73 1.10
N ASP A 38 -2.18 -3.33 0.55
CA ASP A 38 -0.86 -3.30 1.19
C ASP A 38 -0.18 -1.98 0.88
N VAL A 39 0.29 -1.29 1.91
CA VAL A 39 1.00 -0.01 1.79
C VAL A 39 2.47 -0.21 2.09
N TYR A 40 3.31 0.34 1.23
CA TYR A 40 4.77 0.35 1.35
C TYR A 40 5.30 1.78 1.27
N LYS A 41 6.33 2.11 2.05
CA LYS A 41 7.12 3.34 1.88
C LYS A 41 8.32 3.04 1.00
N VAL A 42 8.51 3.86 -0.02
CA VAL A 42 9.66 3.84 -0.93
C VAL A 42 10.61 4.98 -0.55
N SER A 43 11.83 4.64 -0.19
CA SER A 43 12.90 5.61 0.15
C SER A 43 14.19 5.20 -0.55
N GLY A 44 14.44 5.78 -1.71
CA GLY A 44 15.56 5.41 -2.58
C GLY A 44 15.49 3.92 -2.97
N PRO A 45 16.54 3.11 -2.70
CA PRO A 45 16.52 1.68 -3.02
C PRO A 45 15.75 0.82 -1.99
N VAL A 46 15.22 1.42 -0.92
CA VAL A 46 14.57 0.71 0.17
C VAL A 46 13.05 0.74 -0.01
N VAL A 47 12.42 -0.42 0.09
CA VAL A 47 10.96 -0.58 0.17
C VAL A 47 10.62 -1.15 1.54
N LEU A 48 9.80 -0.44 2.31
CA LEU A 48 9.38 -0.82 3.65
C LEU A 48 7.89 -1.09 3.67
N TYR A 49 7.49 -2.30 4.05
CA TYR A 49 6.09 -2.59 4.33
C TYR A 49 5.63 -1.77 5.55
N ILE A 50 4.49 -1.09 5.41
CA ILE A 50 3.89 -0.31 6.48
C ILE A 50 2.76 -1.12 7.13
N LYS A 51 1.71 -1.39 6.34
CA LYS A 51 0.47 -1.98 6.84
C LYS A 51 -0.44 -2.43 5.69
N THR A 52 -1.25 -3.44 5.93
CA THR A 52 -2.41 -3.82 5.11
C THR A 52 -3.69 -3.18 5.67
N TYR A 53 -4.45 -2.53 4.80
CA TYR A 53 -5.80 -2.05 5.08
C TYR A 53 -6.82 -2.99 4.44
N LYS A 54 -7.94 -3.21 5.14
CA LYS A 54 -9.07 -3.99 4.65
C LYS A 54 -10.31 -3.11 4.55
N ALA A 55 -11.07 -3.26 3.49
CA ALA A 55 -12.31 -2.54 3.27
C ALA A 55 -13.32 -3.42 2.53
N PRO A 56 -14.64 -3.18 2.70
CA PRO A 56 -15.64 -3.80 1.84
C PRO A 56 -15.45 -3.35 0.39
N PHE A 57 -15.77 -4.22 -0.56
CA PHE A 57 -15.78 -3.87 -1.98
C PHE A 57 -16.89 -2.87 -2.30
N ILE A 58 -16.53 -1.78 -2.97
CA ILE A 58 -17.47 -0.75 -3.43
C ILE A 58 -17.49 -0.81 -4.98
N PRO A 59 -18.59 -1.28 -5.61
CA PRO A 59 -18.67 -1.46 -7.06
C PRO A 59 -18.39 -0.20 -7.88
N GLU A 60 -18.73 0.97 -7.33
CA GLU A 60 -18.58 2.26 -7.98
C GLU A 60 -17.17 2.85 -7.85
N ALA A 61 -16.31 2.31 -6.98
CA ALA A 61 -14.97 2.81 -6.73
C ALA A 61 -13.93 2.00 -7.51
N THR A 62 -13.00 2.69 -8.20
CA THR A 62 -11.86 2.03 -8.82
C THR A 62 -10.76 1.76 -7.81
N PRO A 63 -9.84 0.81 -8.06
CA PRO A 63 -8.67 0.59 -7.22
C PRO A 63 -7.84 1.86 -6.99
N VAL A 64 -7.77 2.74 -7.99
CA VAL A 64 -7.05 4.02 -7.91
C VAL A 64 -7.75 4.96 -6.94
N ASP A 65 -9.07 5.15 -7.07
CA ASP A 65 -9.85 6.02 -6.19
C ASP A 65 -9.67 5.63 -4.72
N MET A 66 -9.61 4.32 -4.43
CA MET A 66 -9.39 3.83 -3.08
C MET A 66 -7.97 4.09 -2.57
N CYS A 67 -6.95 3.97 -3.42
CA CYS A 67 -5.58 4.30 -3.04
C CYS A 67 -5.42 5.80 -2.77
N GLU A 68 -6.05 6.65 -3.59
CA GLU A 68 -6.02 8.11 -3.42
C GLU A 68 -6.74 8.54 -2.15
N ALA A 69 -7.94 8.03 -1.90
CA ALA A 69 -8.67 8.29 -0.65
C ALA A 69 -7.87 7.86 0.59
N LEU A 70 -7.18 6.72 0.54
CA LEU A 70 -6.31 6.28 1.62
C LEU A 70 -5.08 7.19 1.79
N TYR A 71 -4.47 7.62 0.69
CA TYR A 71 -3.34 8.55 0.72
C TYR A 71 -3.72 9.89 1.34
N GLU A 72 -4.83 10.48 0.90
CA GLU A 72 -5.32 11.76 1.40
C GLU A 72 -5.65 11.72 2.90
N GLU A 73 -6.31 10.66 3.35
CA GLU A 73 -6.78 10.60 4.73
C GLU A 73 -5.64 10.39 5.74
N PHE A 74 -4.63 9.60 5.36
CA PHE A 74 -3.64 9.09 6.31
C PHE A 74 -2.21 9.59 6.09
N PHE A 75 -1.86 10.06 4.89
CA PHE A 75 -0.46 10.36 4.54
C PHE A 75 -0.25 11.78 4.03
N ALA A 76 -1.18 12.33 3.24
CA ALA A 76 -1.08 13.70 2.75
C ALA A 76 -1.08 14.74 3.88
N LYS A 77 -1.90 14.52 4.92
CA LYS A 77 -1.92 15.36 6.13
C LYS A 77 -0.61 15.33 6.93
N GLU A 78 0.13 14.23 6.86
CA GLU A 78 1.41 14.08 7.56
C GLU A 78 2.58 14.69 6.77
N GLU A 79 2.58 14.59 5.43
CA GLU A 79 3.63 15.21 4.60
C GLU A 79 3.60 16.75 4.71
N ASP A 80 2.42 17.36 4.77
CA ASP A 80 2.24 18.83 4.94
C ASP A 80 2.75 19.34 6.30
N SER A 81 2.85 18.47 7.31
CA SER A 81 3.33 18.81 8.67
C SER A 81 4.85 18.74 8.83
N SER A 82 5.57 18.30 7.80
CA SER A 82 7.03 18.10 7.84
C SER A 82 7.84 19.26 7.24
N GLU A 83 7.19 20.39 6.93
CA GLU A 83 7.81 21.65 6.48
C GLU A 83 7.77 22.80 7.52
N GLU A 84 7.70 22.50 8.83
CA GLU A 84 7.92 23.50 9.91
C GLU A 84 9.17 23.21 10.77
#